data_AF-A0A945AS10-F1
#
_entry.id   AF-A0A945AS10-F1
#
_cell.length_a   1.000
_cell.length_b   1.000
_cell.length_c   1.000
_cell.angle_alpha   90.00
_cell.angle_beta   90.00
_cell.angle_gamma   90.00
#
_symmetry.space_group_name_H-M   'P 1'
#
loop_
_entity.id
_entity.type
_entity.pdbx_description
1 polymer ?
#
loop_
_entity_poly.entity_id
_entity_poly.type
_entity_poly.pdbx_seq_one_letter_code
_entity_poly.pdbx_strand_id
1 'polypeptide(L)'
;YVARAVASGAHDYLLKGCSRQELLDAVTGAASGKLSMRSGELRRIATTMANRISTPDPDVPLTPREMQVLRHMALGLPNKEIAKSLTISVETVKEHVQNILRKLSVNDRTQAAVWAVRRGLA
;
A
#
# COMPACT_ATOMS: atom_id res chain seq x y z
N TYR A 1 -3.41 -5.23 -12.66
CA TYR A 1 -3.06 -4.93 -14.07
C TYR A 1 -2.22 -3.66 -14.21
N VAL A 2 -2.70 -2.48 -13.78
CA VAL A 2 -1.95 -1.20 -13.88
C VAL A 2 -0.58 -1.23 -13.18
N ALA A 3 -0.50 -1.75 -11.96
CA ALA A 3 0.77 -1.85 -11.23
C ALA A 3 1.84 -2.69 -11.95
N ARG A 4 1.43 -3.76 -12.66
CA ARG A 4 2.34 -4.59 -13.46
C ARG A 4 2.79 -3.86 -14.74
N ALA A 5 1.92 -3.07 -15.35
CA ALA A 5 2.26 -2.25 -16.52
C ALA A 5 3.31 -1.19 -16.16
N VAL A 6 3.13 -0.48 -15.04
CA VAL A 6 4.11 0.51 -14.54
C VAL A 6 5.44 -0.16 -14.22
N ALA A 7 5.44 -1.31 -13.54
CA ALA A 7 6.66 -2.07 -13.26
C ALA A 7 7.38 -2.58 -14.54
N SER A 8 6.66 -2.70 -15.65
CA SER A 8 7.21 -3.12 -16.95
C SER A 8 7.64 -1.94 -17.83
N GLY A 9 7.66 -0.71 -17.28
CA GLY A 9 8.11 0.49 -17.99
C GLY A 9 7.01 1.22 -18.75
N ALA A 10 5.74 0.95 -18.49
CA ALA A 10 4.66 1.76 -19.06
C ALA A 10 4.79 3.21 -18.58
N HIS A 11 4.85 4.14 -19.54
CA HIS A 11 4.96 5.56 -19.25
C HIS A 11 3.67 6.17 -18.69
N ASP A 12 2.51 5.63 -19.05
CA ASP A 12 1.22 6.14 -18.58
C ASP A 12 0.09 5.09 -18.70
N TYR A 13 -1.08 5.35 -18.08
CA TYR A 13 -2.31 4.60 -18.29
C TYR A 13 -3.52 5.53 -18.51
N LEU A 14 -4.40 5.14 -19.43
CA LEU A 14 -5.65 5.84 -19.70
C LEU A 14 -6.85 4.95 -19.37
N LEU A 15 -7.89 5.54 -18.81
CA LEU A 15 -9.18 4.88 -18.59
C LEU A 15 -10.02 4.94 -19.85
N LYS A 16 -10.87 3.93 -20.06
CA LYS A 16 -11.75 3.83 -21.25
C LYS A 16 -12.71 5.03 -21.43
N GLY A 17 -12.95 5.80 -20.38
CA GLY A 17 -13.77 7.02 -20.40
C GLY A 17 -12.99 8.30 -20.69
N CYS A 18 -11.70 8.24 -21.04
CA CYS A 18 -10.93 9.44 -21.36
C CYS A 18 -11.49 10.14 -22.60
N SER A 19 -11.42 11.45 -22.59
CA SER A 19 -11.74 12.26 -23.76
C SER A 19 -10.74 11.99 -24.90
N ARG A 20 -11.18 12.26 -26.14
CA ARG A 20 -10.31 12.15 -27.32
C ARG A 20 -9.06 13.02 -27.19
N GLN A 21 -9.18 14.19 -26.56
CA GLN A 21 -8.08 15.11 -26.35
C GLN A 21 -7.02 14.51 -25.41
N GLU A 22 -7.44 13.91 -24.30
CA GLU A 22 -6.56 13.25 -23.34
C GLU A 22 -5.81 12.06 -23.94
N LEU A 23 -6.46 11.30 -24.83
CA LEU A 23 -5.80 10.22 -25.57
C LEU A 23 -4.69 10.74 -26.48
N LEU A 24 -4.96 11.82 -27.22
CA LEU A 24 -3.97 12.44 -28.13
C LEU A 24 -2.79 13.04 -27.35
N ASP A 25 -3.07 13.68 -26.21
CA ASP A 25 -2.03 14.28 -25.35
C ASP A 25 -1.14 13.20 -24.71
N ALA A 26 -1.71 12.06 -24.31
CA ALA A 26 -0.93 10.95 -23.74
C ALA A 26 0.00 10.31 -24.78
N VAL A 27 -0.47 10.09 -26.01
CA VAL A 27 0.35 9.54 -27.11
C VAL A 27 1.49 10.50 -27.47
N THR A 28 1.19 11.79 -27.58
CA THR A 28 2.17 12.82 -27.93
C THR A 28 3.20 13.04 -26.80
N GLY A 29 2.75 12.96 -25.54
CA GLY A 29 3.62 13.00 -24.36
C GLY A 29 4.59 11.82 -24.30
N ALA A 30 4.08 10.59 -24.49
CA ALA A 30 4.90 9.39 -24.53
C ALA A 30 5.97 9.45 -25.64
N ALA A 31 5.62 9.95 -26.82
CA ALA A 31 6.55 10.09 -27.95
C ALA A 31 7.64 11.15 -27.72
N SER A 32 7.38 12.18 -26.92
CA SER A 32 8.34 13.25 -26.62
C SER A 32 9.19 13.00 -25.38
N GLY A 33 9.02 11.83 -24.73
CA GLY A 33 9.68 11.49 -23.46
C GLY A 33 9.27 12.40 -22.29
N LYS A 34 8.25 13.24 -22.49
CA LYS A 34 7.71 14.12 -21.47
C LYS A 34 6.59 13.37 -20.78
N LEU A 35 6.78 13.06 -19.49
CA LEU A 35 5.69 12.67 -18.60
C LEU A 35 4.59 13.72 -18.74
N SER A 36 3.47 13.35 -19.37
CA SER A 36 2.34 14.26 -19.55
C SER A 36 1.67 14.46 -18.19
N MET A 37 2.29 15.33 -17.39
CA MET A 37 1.91 15.65 -16.03
C MET A 37 0.73 16.62 -16.05
N ARG A 38 -0.40 16.18 -16.62
CA ARG A 38 -1.68 16.92 -16.60
C ARG A 38 -2.91 16.04 -16.42
N SER A 39 -2.81 14.96 -15.65
CA SER A 39 -3.97 14.51 -14.87
C SER A 39 -3.54 14.27 -13.41
N GLY A 40 -4.08 15.12 -12.53
CA GLY A 40 -3.72 15.16 -11.10
C GLY A 40 -4.04 13.87 -10.32
N GLU A 41 -4.67 12.89 -10.96
CA GLU A 41 -5.06 11.61 -10.35
C GLU A 41 -3.94 10.56 -10.42
N LEU A 42 -3.15 10.57 -11.50
CA LEU A 42 -2.06 9.62 -11.74
C LEU A 42 -0.90 9.80 -10.79
N ARG A 43 -0.48 11.05 -10.52
CA ARG A 43 0.57 11.30 -9.53
C ARG A 43 0.11 10.90 -8.14
N ARG A 44 -1.16 11.08 -7.78
CA ARG A 44 -1.67 10.58 -6.48
C ARG A 44 -1.55 9.06 -6.40
N ILE A 45 -1.99 8.33 -7.43
CA ILE A 45 -1.99 6.86 -7.40
C ILE A 45 -0.57 6.28 -7.53
N ALA A 46 0.24 6.82 -8.43
CA ALA A 46 1.64 6.41 -8.62
C ALA A 46 2.53 6.80 -7.43
N THR A 47 2.34 7.97 -6.81
CA THR A 47 3.06 8.34 -5.57
C THR A 47 2.58 7.49 -4.39
N THR A 48 1.28 7.18 -4.30
CA THR A 48 0.73 6.27 -3.28
C THR A 48 1.23 4.83 -3.46
N MET A 49 1.52 4.39 -4.69
CA MET A 49 2.08 3.07 -4.96
C MET A 49 3.60 3.01 -4.88
N ALA A 50 4.32 4.06 -5.29
CA ALA A 50 5.77 4.17 -5.14
C ALA A 50 6.18 4.35 -3.67
N ASN A 51 5.36 5.03 -2.85
CA ASN A 51 5.53 5.10 -1.39
C ASN A 51 5.09 3.83 -0.64
N ARG A 52 4.72 2.73 -1.32
CA ARG A 52 4.52 1.43 -0.65
C ARG A 52 5.83 0.76 -0.24
N ILE A 53 6.98 1.36 -0.58
CA ILE A 53 8.17 1.26 0.25
C ILE A 53 8.00 2.29 1.37
N SER A 54 7.36 1.83 2.44
CA SER A 54 7.34 2.36 3.80
C SER A 54 7.83 3.81 3.99
N THR A 55 6.94 4.79 3.91
CA THR A 55 7.07 5.92 4.83
C THR A 55 6.50 5.46 6.17
N PRO A 56 7.30 5.38 7.24
CA PRO A 56 6.77 5.27 8.59
C PRO A 56 5.77 6.41 8.76
N ASP A 57 4.56 6.09 9.18
CA ASP A 57 3.61 7.12 9.58
C ASP A 57 4.23 7.85 10.78
N PRO A 58 4.47 9.17 10.72
CA PRO A 58 5.14 9.89 11.80
C PRO A 58 4.39 9.83 13.14
N ASP A 59 3.10 9.48 13.13
CA ASP A 59 2.26 9.45 14.34
C ASP A 59 2.35 8.16 15.15
N VAL A 60 2.81 7.03 14.57
CA VAL A 60 2.95 5.78 15.35
C VAL A 60 4.26 5.08 14.99
N PRO A 61 5.22 4.99 15.93
CA PRO A 61 6.53 4.37 15.70
C PRO A 61 6.44 2.82 15.68
N LEU A 62 5.79 2.29 14.64
CA LEU A 62 5.81 0.87 14.33
C LEU A 62 7.11 0.49 13.63
N THR A 63 7.74 -0.58 14.10
CA THR A 63 8.90 -1.19 13.43
C THR A 63 8.48 -1.81 12.10
N PRO A 64 9.41 -2.04 11.15
CA PRO A 64 9.11 -2.70 9.89
C PRO A 64 8.43 -4.06 10.09
N ARG A 65 8.80 -4.79 11.15
CA ARG A 65 8.23 -6.10 11.45
C ARG A 65 6.81 -6.02 11.99
N GLU A 66 6.54 -5.07 12.88
CA GLU A 66 5.19 -4.80 13.38
C GLU A 66 4.26 -4.34 12.24
N MET A 67 4.77 -3.52 11.31
CA MET A 67 4.03 -3.12 10.12
C MET A 67 3.64 -4.34 9.26
N GLN A 68 4.56 -5.28 9.04
CA GLN A 68 4.25 -6.52 8.31
C GLN A 68 3.15 -7.33 8.99
N VAL A 69 3.23 -7.51 10.31
CA VAL A 69 2.20 -8.23 11.09
C VAL A 69 0.85 -7.52 11.00
N LEU A 70 0.83 -6.19 11.14
CA LEU A 70 -0.39 -5.38 11.05
C LEU A 70 -1.07 -5.49 9.68
N ARG A 71 -0.30 -5.53 8.57
CA ARG A 71 -0.86 -5.76 7.23
C ARG A 71 -1.55 -7.12 7.12
N HIS A 72 -0.92 -8.18 7.63
CA HIS A 72 -1.54 -9.51 7.62
C HIS A 72 -2.80 -9.57 8.50
N MET A 73 -2.82 -8.83 9.62
CA MET A 73 -4.04 -8.67 10.42
C MET A 73 -5.15 -7.94 9.66
N ALA A 74 -4.80 -6.91 8.87
CA ALA A 74 -5.75 -6.17 8.04
C ALA A 74 -6.41 -7.06 6.97
N LEU A 75 -5.68 -8.07 6.49
CA LEU A 75 -6.17 -9.11 5.59
C LEU A 75 -7.02 -10.18 6.29
N GLY A 76 -7.21 -10.10 7.61
CA GLY A 76 -7.99 -11.07 8.39
C GLY A 76 -7.25 -12.38 8.70
N LEU A 77 -5.94 -12.46 8.45
CA LEU A 77 -5.18 -13.70 8.65
C LEU A 77 -5.03 -14.03 10.15
N PRO A 78 -5.18 -15.30 10.56
CA PRO A 78 -4.95 -15.74 11.94
C PRO A 78 -3.44 -15.83 12.25
N ASN A 79 -3.06 -15.73 13.54
CA ASN A 79 -1.64 -15.72 13.95
C ASN A 79 -0.82 -16.92 13.43
N LYS A 80 -1.45 -18.08 13.26
CA LYS A 80 -0.79 -19.27 12.69
C LYS A 80 -0.38 -19.07 11.22
N GLU A 81 -1.18 -18.36 10.44
CA GLU A 81 -0.88 -18.06 9.03
C GLU A 81 0.12 -16.92 8.91
N ILE A 82 0.00 -15.90 9.77
CA ILE A 82 1.00 -14.83 9.87
C ILE A 82 2.38 -15.41 10.21
N ALA A 83 2.44 -16.33 11.18
CA ALA A 83 3.66 -17.02 11.58
C ALA A 83 4.30 -17.78 10.41
N LYS A 84 3.49 -18.50 9.62
CA LYS A 84 3.95 -19.19 8.41
C LYS A 84 4.45 -18.21 7.35
N SER A 85 3.67 -17.18 7.03
CA SER A 85 4.00 -16.17 6.01
C SER A 85 5.30 -15.44 6.33
N LEU A 86 5.52 -15.11 7.61
CA LEU A 86 6.68 -14.37 8.06
C LEU A 86 7.83 -15.26 8.54
N THR A 87 7.67 -16.59 8.49
CA THR A 87 8.66 -17.59 8.95
C THR A 87 9.14 -17.34 10.38
N ILE A 88 8.20 -17.10 11.30
CA ILE A 88 8.46 -16.91 12.75
C ILE A 88 7.51 -17.77 13.59
N SER A 89 7.77 -17.88 14.89
CA SER A 89 6.90 -18.62 15.79
C SER A 89 5.57 -17.87 16.02
N VAL A 90 4.51 -18.62 16.32
CA VAL A 90 3.19 -18.05 16.67
C VAL A 90 3.29 -17.18 17.92
N GLU A 91 4.18 -17.51 18.85
CA GLU A 91 4.45 -16.75 20.06
C GLU A 91 5.09 -15.40 19.74
N THR A 92 6.06 -15.36 18.83
CA THR A 92 6.64 -14.11 18.33
C THR A 92 5.59 -13.23 17.63
N VAL A 93 4.66 -13.83 16.89
CA VAL A 93 3.53 -13.06 16.32
C VAL A 93 2.65 -12.47 17.42
N LYS A 94 2.34 -13.22 18.48
CA LYS A 94 1.54 -12.69 19.60
C LYS A 94 2.23 -11.49 20.26
N GLU A 95 3.54 -11.56 20.46
CA GLU A 95 4.32 -10.45 21.01
C GLU A 95 4.24 -9.21 20.10
N HIS A 96 4.44 -9.38 18.79
CA HIS A 96 4.27 -8.29 17.84
C HIS A 96 2.86 -7.69 17.86
N VAL A 97 1.81 -8.53 17.94
CA VAL A 97 0.43 -8.08 18.05
C VAL A 97 0.23 -7.25 19.33
N GLN A 98 0.72 -7.71 20.48
CA GLN A 98 0.62 -6.95 21.72
C GLN A 98 1.33 -5.60 21.64
N ASN A 99 2.54 -5.55 21.07
CA ASN A 99 3.27 -4.30 20.86
C ASN A 99 2.49 -3.34 19.94
N ILE A 100 1.90 -3.86 18.86
CA ILE A 100 1.07 -3.09 17.93
C ILE A 100 -0.14 -2.50 18.67
N LEU A 101 -0.86 -3.31 19.44
CA LEU A 101 -2.03 -2.85 20.21
C LEU A 101 -1.66 -1.72 21.17
N ARG A 102 -0.54 -1.87 21.91
CA ARG A 102 -0.04 -0.82 22.81
C ARG A 102 0.35 0.45 22.06
N LYS A 103 1.08 0.33 20.96
CA LYS A 103 1.52 1.48 20.15
C LYS A 103 0.36 2.21 19.46
N LEU A 104 -0.67 1.47 19.05
CA LEU A 104 -1.88 2.02 18.45
C LEU A 104 -2.92 2.50 19.49
N SER A 105 -2.68 2.24 20.79
CA SER A 105 -3.63 2.52 21.88
C SER A 105 -5.02 1.92 21.63
N VAL A 106 -5.05 0.68 21.12
CA VAL A 106 -6.28 -0.08 20.86
C VAL A 106 -6.30 -1.37 21.68
N ASN A 107 -7.48 -1.84 22.05
CA ASN A 107 -7.63 -2.96 22.99
C ASN A 107 -7.82 -4.32 22.31
N ASP A 108 -8.16 -4.33 21.01
CA ASP A 108 -8.47 -5.56 20.29
C ASP A 108 -7.81 -5.60 18.91
N ARG A 109 -7.45 -6.82 18.49
CA ARG A 109 -6.99 -7.17 17.13
C ARG A 109 -7.93 -6.60 16.08
N THR A 110 -9.24 -6.69 16.29
CA THR A 110 -10.23 -6.17 15.35
C THR A 110 -10.09 -4.67 15.17
N GLN A 111 -9.87 -3.92 16.26
CA GLN A 111 -9.65 -2.48 16.20
C GLN A 111 -8.36 -2.15 15.46
N ALA A 112 -7.27 -2.89 15.69
CA ALA A 112 -6.03 -2.73 14.95
C ALA A 112 -6.17 -3.08 13.46
N ALA A 113 -6.92 -4.12 13.11
CA ALA A 113 -7.20 -4.48 11.72
C ALA A 113 -8.03 -3.40 11.02
N VAL A 114 -9.10 -2.91 11.66
CA VAL A 114 -9.92 -1.79 11.14
C VAL A 114 -9.09 -0.52 10.99
N TRP A 115 -8.21 -0.22 11.95
CA TRP A 115 -7.28 0.90 11.85
C TRP A 115 -6.39 0.78 10.61
N ALA A 116 -5.86 -0.42 10.34
CA ALA A 116 -5.01 -0.68 9.19
C ALA A 116 -5.78 -0.60 7.86
N VAL A 117 -7.01 -1.13 7.80
CA VAL A 117 -7.89 -1.04 6.62
C VAL A 117 -8.25 0.41 6.31
N ARG A 118 -8.64 1.20 7.32
CA ARG A 118 -8.94 2.63 7.16
C ARG A 118 -7.77 3.44 6.61
N ARG A 119 -6.54 2.99 6.85
CA ARG A 119 -5.30 3.61 6.35
C ARG A 119 -4.78 2.98 5.04
N GLY A 120 -5.52 2.05 4.43
CA GLY A 120 -5.14 1.42 3.16
C GLY A 120 -3.91 0.51 3.26
N LEU A 121 -3.68 -0.08 4.44
CA LEU A 121 -2.59 -1.05 4.68
C LEU A 121 -2.98 -2.50 4.34
N ALA A 122 -4.23 -2.74 3.93
CA ALA A 122 -4.74 -4.03 3.46
C ALA A 122 -4.46 -4.23 1.95
#